data_AF-A0A930DI04-F1
#
_entry.id   AF-A0A930DI04-F1
#
_cell.length_a   1.000
_cell.length_b   1.000
_cell.length_c   1.000
_cell.angle_alpha   90.00
_cell.angle_beta   90.00
_cell.angle_gamma   90.00
#
_symmetry.space_group_name_H-M   'P 1'
#
loop_
_entity.id
_entity.type
_entity.pdbx_description
1 polymer ?
#
loop_
_entity_poly.entity_id
_entity_poly.type
_entity_poly.pdbx_seq_one_letter_code
_entity_poly.pdbx_strand_id
1 'polypeptide(L)'
;MPRIHPLHLFPPHIAERGLLYFQQGKVRDVQKTSAGRYRAEVCGSENYSVWLKLDSDLYIKDGGCDCPYGWACKHMAALWYA
;
A
#
# COMPACT_ATOMS: atom_id res chain seq x y z
N MET A 1 6.90 16.20 9.80
CA MET A 1 7.18 14.86 9.27
C MET A 1 7.24 14.95 7.75
N PRO A 2 8.25 14.38 7.09
CA PRO A 2 8.41 14.51 5.64
C PRO A 2 7.23 13.84 4.93
N ARG A 3 6.64 14.56 3.97
CA ARG A 3 5.61 14.03 3.06
C ARG A 3 6.33 13.26 1.95
N ILE A 4 6.10 11.96 1.84
CA ILE A 4 6.71 11.17 0.77
C ILE A 4 5.67 10.95 -0.31
N HIS A 5 5.94 11.49 -1.51
CA HIS A 5 5.09 11.21 -2.65
C HIS A 5 5.19 9.70 -2.96
N PRO A 6 4.08 8.99 -3.19
CA PRO A 6 4.08 7.55 -3.46
C PRO A 6 5.06 7.15 -4.58
N LEU A 7 5.16 7.98 -5.62
CA LEU A 7 6.11 7.80 -6.73
C LEU A 7 7.60 7.89 -6.34
N HIS A 8 7.93 8.53 -5.21
CA HIS A 8 9.28 8.56 -4.66
C HIS A 8 9.51 7.49 -3.59
N LEU A 9 8.44 6.94 -3.01
CA LEU A 9 8.52 5.89 -2.00
C LEU A 9 8.79 4.53 -2.65
N PHE A 10 8.14 4.25 -3.77
CA PHE A 10 8.26 2.98 -4.47
C PHE A 10 9.15 3.14 -5.71
N PRO A 11 10.23 2.36 -5.85
CA PRO A 11 10.94 2.25 -7.12
C PRO A 11 9.96 1.89 -8.26
N PRO A 12 10.19 2.31 -9.51
CA PRO A 12 9.25 2.12 -10.61
C PRO A 12 8.75 0.67 -10.76
N HIS A 13 9.67 -0.31 -10.70
CA HIS A 13 9.32 -1.73 -10.79
C HIS A 13 8.46 -2.25 -9.62
N ILE A 14 8.53 -1.63 -8.44
CA ILE A 14 7.65 -1.97 -7.30
C ILE A 14 6.28 -1.35 -7.50
N ALA A 15 6.21 -0.10 -7.95
CA ALA A 15 4.96 0.59 -8.26
C ALA A 15 4.18 -0.15 -9.36
N GLU A 16 4.87 -0.57 -10.44
CA GLU A 16 4.28 -1.37 -11.52
C GLU A 16 3.71 -2.69 -11.00
N ARG A 17 4.45 -3.41 -10.15
CA ARG A 17 3.95 -4.65 -9.55
C ARG A 17 2.76 -4.41 -8.62
N GLY A 18 2.75 -3.30 -7.89
CA GLY A 18 1.62 -2.90 -7.06
C GLY A 18 0.37 -2.65 -7.90
N LEU A 19 0.51 -1.90 -8.99
CA LEU A 19 -0.56 -1.65 -9.95
C LEU A 19 -1.10 -2.95 -10.54
N LEU A 20 -0.23 -3.87 -10.95
CA LEU A 20 -0.63 -5.19 -11.45
C LEU A 20 -1.44 -5.98 -10.42
N TYR A 21 -1.07 -5.93 -9.14
CA TYR A 21 -1.81 -6.63 -8.09
C TYR A 21 -3.20 -6.03 -7.86
N PHE A 22 -3.29 -4.70 -7.87
CA PHE A 22 -4.56 -4.00 -7.83
C PHE A 22 -5.46 -4.38 -9.02
N GLN A 23 -4.93 -4.31 -10.25
CA GLN A 23 -5.67 -4.69 -11.47
C GLN A 23 -6.10 -6.15 -11.49
N GLN A 24 -5.34 -7.05 -10.86
CA GLN A 24 -5.68 -8.46 -10.71
C GLN A 24 -6.72 -8.74 -9.60
N GLY A 25 -7.23 -7.71 -8.91
CA GLY A 25 -8.18 -7.87 -7.82
C GLY A 25 -7.59 -8.57 -6.58
N LYS A 26 -6.27 -8.45 -6.38
CA LYS A 26 -5.58 -9.06 -5.24
C LYS A 26 -5.70 -8.27 -3.95
N VAL A 27 -6.13 -7.01 -4.02
CA VAL A 27 -6.42 -6.19 -2.84
C VAL A 27 -7.86 -6.46 -2.42
N ARG A 28 -8.06 -6.89 -1.18
CA ARG A 28 -9.34 -7.31 -0.61
C ARG A 28 -9.58 -6.61 0.71
N ASP A 29 -10.85 -6.54 1.11
CA ASP A 29 -11.29 -5.98 2.40
C ASP A 29 -10.66 -4.61 2.70
N VAL A 30 -10.73 -3.69 1.72
CA VAL A 30 -10.21 -2.34 1.89
C VAL A 30 -11.11 -1.59 2.87
N GLN A 31 -10.54 -1.27 4.04
CA GLN A 31 -11.20 -0.56 5.10
C GLN A 31 -10.54 0.79 5.33
N LYS A 32 -11.35 1.84 5.30
CA LYS A 32 -10.93 3.17 5.77
C LYS A 32 -11.25 3.28 7.25
N THR A 33 -10.20 3.36 8.06
CA THR A 33 -10.30 3.64 9.49
C THR A 33 -10.20 5.14 9.76
N SER A 34 -10.45 5.55 11.01
CA SER A 34 -10.39 6.96 11.42
C SER A 34 -9.00 7.59 11.18
N ALA A 35 -8.99 8.89 10.83
CA ALA A 35 -7.78 9.70 10.63
C ALA A 35 -6.90 9.32 9.42
N GLY A 36 -7.51 8.97 8.28
CA GLY A 36 -6.79 8.79 7.01
C GLY A 36 -5.97 7.50 6.93
N ARG A 37 -6.29 6.52 7.78
CA ARG A 37 -5.65 5.20 7.78
C ARG A 37 -6.49 4.21 6.97
N TYR A 38 -5.85 3.55 6.03
CA TYR A 38 -6.41 2.51 5.18
C TYR A 38 -5.77 1.18 5.56
N ARG A 39 -6.56 0.12 5.59
CA ARG A 39 -6.10 -1.25 5.80
C ARG A 39 -6.71 -2.15 4.73
N ALA A 40 -5.98 -3.16 4.29
CA ALA A 40 -6.49 -4.17 3.38
C ALA A 40 -5.72 -5.48 3.57
N GLU A 41 -6.28 -6.56 3.03
CA GLU A 41 -5.55 -7.79 2.77
C GLU A 41 -5.11 -7.83 1.31
N VAL A 42 -3.85 -8.18 1.06
CA VAL A 42 -3.32 -8.31 -0.30
C VAL A 42 -2.86 -9.75 -0.53
N CYS A 43 -3.49 -10.43 -1.47
CA CYS A 43 -3.14 -11.79 -1.85
C CYS A 43 -1.80 -11.83 -2.61
N GLY A 44 -0.83 -12.57 -2.08
CA GLY A 44 0.45 -12.88 -2.71
C GLY A 44 0.73 -14.39 -2.70
N SER A 45 1.89 -14.79 -2.20
CA SER A 45 2.16 -16.17 -1.80
C SER A 45 1.27 -16.61 -0.63
N GLU A 46 0.96 -15.66 0.25
CA GLU A 46 0.02 -15.75 1.35
C GLU A 46 -0.84 -14.47 1.35
N ASN A 47 -1.83 -14.38 2.24
CA ASN A 47 -2.55 -13.13 2.45
C ASN A 47 -1.75 -12.24 3.40
N TYR A 48 -1.38 -11.05 2.93
CA TYR A 48 -0.61 -10.09 3.70
C TYR A 48 -1.51 -8.95 4.20
N SER A 49 -1.47 -8.65 5.49
CA SER A 49 -2.14 -7.49 6.07
C SER A 49 -1.32 -6.23 5.79
N VAL A 50 -1.92 -5.31 5.06
CA VAL A 50 -1.29 -4.04 4.65
C VAL A 50 -2.07 -2.88 5.26
N TRP A 51 -1.36 -1.85 5.71
CA TRP A 51 -1.98 -0.60 6.11
C TRP A 51 -1.16 0.60 5.63
N LEU A 52 -1.86 1.70 5.35
CA LEU A 52 -1.28 2.97 4.96
C LEU A 52 -1.94 4.09 5.75
N LYS A 53 -1.17 5.07 6.17
CA LYS A 53 -1.67 6.35 6.67
C LYS A 53 -1.42 7.40 5.61
N LEU A 54 -2.49 7.87 4.99
CA LEU A 54 -2.44 8.94 4.01
C LEU A 54 -2.81 10.28 4.66
N ASP A 55 -2.31 11.37 4.11
CA ASP A 55 -2.79 12.71 4.44
C ASP A 55 -3.90 13.20 3.50
N SER A 56 -4.30 14.46 3.67
CA SER A 56 -5.35 15.09 2.86
C SER A 56 -5.04 15.11 1.36
N ASP A 57 -3.75 15.11 1.02
CA ASP A 57 -3.26 15.23 -0.35
C ASP A 57 -2.83 13.84 -0.88
N LEU A 58 -3.27 12.76 -0.21
CA LEU A 58 -2.99 11.35 -0.53
C LEU A 58 -1.51 10.94 -0.47
N TYR A 59 -0.67 11.71 0.24
CA TYR A 59 0.72 11.33 0.50
C TYR A 59 0.80 10.30 1.61
N ILE A 60 1.71 9.33 1.46
CA ILE A 60 1.97 8.32 2.48
C ILE A 60 2.77 8.99 3.61
N LYS A 61 2.16 9.08 4.79
CA LYS A 61 2.80 9.54 6.02
C LYS A 61 3.44 8.40 6.80
N ASP A 62 2.80 7.25 6.78
CA ASP A 62 3.23 6.05 7.49
C ASP A 62 2.56 4.83 6.86
N GLY A 63 3.02 3.62 7.17
CA GLY A 63 2.42 2.41 6.64
C GLY A 63 3.13 1.14 7.10
N GLY A 64 2.67 0.02 6.60
CA GLY A 64 3.35 -1.23 6.86
C GLY A 64 2.70 -2.38 6.13
N CYS A 65 3.50 -3.42 5.94
CA CYS A 65 3.05 -4.71 5.46
C CYS A 65 3.78 -5.80 6.27
N ASP A 66 3.07 -6.85 6.63
CA ASP A 66 3.59 -8.03 7.31
C ASP A 66 4.35 -8.99 6.37
N CYS A 67 4.48 -8.66 5.08
CA CYS A 67 5.31 -9.45 4.17
C CYS A 67 6.79 -9.39 4.55
N PRO A 68 7.63 -10.36 4.13
CA PRO A 68 9.05 -10.41 4.49
C PRO A 68 9.87 -9.17 4.12
N TYR A 69 9.37 -8.35 3.17
CA TYR A 69 10.02 -7.11 2.77
C TYR A 69 9.69 -5.93 3.71
N GLY A 70 8.55 -5.97 4.40
CA GLY A 70 8.13 -4.98 5.39
C GLY A 70 7.67 -3.65 4.80
N TRP A 71 8.62 -2.83 4.33
CA TRP A 71 8.40 -1.44 3.92
C TRP A 71 8.62 -1.23 2.42
N ALA A 72 7.93 -0.25 1.82
CA ALA A 72 8.03 0.08 0.40
C ALA A 72 7.85 -1.12 -0.54
N CYS A 73 6.97 -2.06 -0.18
CA CYS A 73 6.74 -3.28 -0.94
C CYS A 73 5.59 -3.13 -1.96
N LYS A 74 5.48 -4.08 -2.89
CA LYS A 74 4.41 -4.11 -3.90
C LYS A 74 3.00 -4.16 -3.30
N HIS A 75 2.82 -4.72 -2.11
CA HIS A 75 1.50 -4.80 -1.46
C HIS A 75 1.05 -3.43 -0.92
N MET A 76 1.99 -2.64 -0.38
CA MET A 76 1.73 -1.24 0.00
C MET A 76 1.39 -0.40 -1.24
N ALA A 77 2.13 -0.57 -2.33
CA ALA A 77 1.80 0.09 -3.59
C ALA A 77 0.42 -0.33 -4.11
N ALA A 78 0.08 -1.62 -4.04
CA ALA A 78 -1.23 -2.12 -4.45
C ALA A 78 -2.39 -1.51 -3.64
N LEU A 79 -2.24 -1.42 -2.31
CA LEU A 79 -3.23 -0.75 -1.46
C LEU A 79 -3.35 0.75 -1.78
N TRP A 80 -2.25 1.41 -2.15
CA TRP A 80 -2.31 2.82 -2.54
C TRP A 80 -3.08 3.05 -3.85
N TYR A 81 -3.07 2.09 -4.77
CA TYR A 81 -3.86 2.15 -6.02
C TYR A 81 -5.36 1.82 -5.84
N ALA A 82 -5.74 1.21 -4.70
CA ALA A 82 -7.10 0.76 -4.42
C ALA A 82 -7.99 1.86 -3.84
#